data_AF-A0A7S2HPF0-F1
#
_entry.id   AF-A0A7S2HPF0-F1
#
_cell.length_a   1.000
_cell.length_b   1.000
_cell.length_c   1.000
_cell.angle_alpha   90.00
_cell.angle_beta   90.00
_cell.angle_gamma   90.00
#
_symmetry.space_group_name_H-M   'P 1'
#
loop_
_entity.id
_entity.type
_entity.pdbx_description
1 polymer ?
#
loop_
_entity_poly.entity_id
_entity_poly.type
_entity_poly.pdbx_seq_one_letter_code
_entity_poly.pdbx_strand_id
1 'polypeptide(L)'
;ELETAMADESLEILTKILNNRCAVAAIGYLSLDCVELLKTATLLRVQLWRTAALKMLEQATEQRSIGALEAALIYATDAGLTAKEAIFALAQKTLDEEKQRQIIRAQIRTAIADKNLGSLLTALDEAKNIQLTDPNELFREATEAAAVMTAERKVSSAIESKSLFELKTAITSTATILSTTQSSIYTRGEKIISEVDRIVKLLREAITQESMINLKSALSQALVLDVQDDHPEGLSTSTSLAQDILKRLQLEAEIREKLKKAASCEDIESLRDAIQQAKTNGIPAETEMILLTRLEVEKRRREQLAKITHELQKGNDKNDVAALQAVLKENGDLFTNEDEF
;
A
#
# COMPACT_ATOMS: atom_id res chain seq x y z
N GLU A 1 27.53 59.32 -18.30
CA GLU A 1 27.21 60.59 -18.99
C GLU A 1 27.71 61.81 -18.23
N LEU A 2 27.37 62.01 -16.95
CA LEU A 2 27.94 63.12 -16.15
C LEU A 2 29.44 62.96 -15.85
N GLU A 3 29.91 61.75 -15.51
CA GLU A 3 31.33 61.48 -15.27
C GLU A 3 32.20 61.61 -16.53
N THR A 4 31.66 61.22 -17.69
CA THR A 4 32.32 61.39 -18.99
C THR A 4 32.38 62.85 -19.40
N ALA A 5 31.31 63.62 -19.15
CA ALA A 5 31.30 65.06 -19.42
C ALA A 5 32.28 65.83 -18.51
N MET A 6 32.38 65.47 -17.23
CA MET A 6 33.34 66.09 -16.32
C MET A 6 34.80 65.73 -16.66
N ALA A 7 35.05 64.51 -17.15
CA ALA A 7 36.39 64.10 -17.57
C ALA A 7 36.85 64.86 -18.81
N ASP A 8 35.98 65.03 -19.82
CA ASP A 8 36.29 65.72 -21.07
C ASP A 8 36.51 67.23 -20.86
N GLU A 9 35.67 67.88 -20.03
CA GLU A 9 35.80 69.31 -19.74
C GLU A 9 37.07 69.61 -18.90
N SER A 10 37.42 68.71 -17.98
CA SER A 10 38.67 68.80 -17.21
C SER A 10 39.91 68.61 -18.09
N LEU A 11 39.84 67.72 -19.08
CA LEU A 11 40.92 67.46 -20.04
C LEU A 11 41.12 68.66 -20.99
N GLU A 12 40.04 69.29 -21.44
CA GLU A 12 40.09 70.48 -22.29
C GLU A 12 40.72 71.68 -21.55
N ILE A 13 40.38 71.87 -20.27
CA ILE A 13 40.97 72.92 -19.43
C ILE A 13 42.46 72.67 -19.21
N LEU A 14 42.87 71.42 -18.90
CA LEU A 14 44.27 71.04 -18.77
C LEU A 14 45.08 71.29 -20.06
N THR A 15 44.48 71.00 -21.22
CA THR A 15 45.12 71.21 -22.53
C THR A 15 45.29 72.69 -22.85
N LYS A 16 44.32 73.54 -22.48
CA LYS A 16 44.42 75.01 -22.63
C LYS A 16 45.48 75.62 -21.71
N ILE A 17 45.65 75.10 -20.49
CA ILE A 17 46.66 75.57 -19.54
C ILE A 17 48.08 75.19 -20.00
N LEU A 18 48.26 73.97 -20.52
CA LEU A 18 49.57 73.48 -20.99
C LEU A 18 50.10 74.22 -22.24
N ASN A 19 49.22 74.78 -23.07
CA ASN A 19 49.61 75.49 -24.29
C ASN A 19 50.11 76.93 -24.06
N ASN A 20 50.07 77.45 -22.82
CA ASN A 20 50.47 78.82 -22.53
C ASN A 20 51.90 78.88 -21.94
N ARG A 21 52.90 79.11 -22.80
CA ARG A 21 54.34 78.97 -22.50
C ARG A 21 54.90 79.89 -21.39
N CYS A 22 54.22 80.96 -20.99
CA CYS A 22 54.66 81.83 -19.88
C CYS A 22 54.27 81.29 -18.49
N ALA A 23 53.38 80.29 -18.39
CA ALA A 23 52.99 79.71 -17.10
C ALA A 23 54.01 78.66 -16.59
N VAL A 24 54.88 78.13 -17.45
CA VAL A 24 55.73 76.96 -17.15
C VAL A 24 56.72 77.19 -16.00
N ALA A 25 57.15 78.44 -15.75
CA ALA A 25 58.01 78.78 -14.61
C ALA A 25 57.24 79.04 -13.29
N ALA A 26 56.00 79.52 -13.34
CA ALA A 26 55.12 79.65 -12.17
C ALA A 26 54.44 78.32 -11.79
N ILE A 27 54.33 77.40 -12.75
CA ILE A 27 53.86 76.02 -12.55
C ILE A 27 54.84 75.22 -11.68
N GLY A 28 56.12 75.58 -11.54
CA GLY A 28 57.03 74.87 -10.63
C GLY A 28 56.55 74.86 -9.17
N TYR A 29 56.04 75.98 -8.66
CA TYR A 29 55.52 76.09 -7.28
C TYR A 29 54.02 75.81 -7.16
N LEU A 30 53.21 76.11 -8.18
CA LEU A 30 51.80 75.70 -8.23
C LEU A 30 51.62 74.19 -8.51
N SER A 31 52.61 73.52 -9.12
CA SER A 31 52.52 72.09 -9.46
C SER A 31 52.59 71.19 -8.24
N LEU A 32 53.30 71.58 -7.18
CA LEU A 32 53.37 70.76 -5.97
C LEU A 32 52.01 70.75 -5.25
N ASP A 33 51.39 71.92 -5.10
CA ASP A 33 50.07 72.06 -4.49
C ASP A 33 48.95 71.45 -5.35
N CYS A 34 49.03 71.57 -6.69
CA CYS A 34 48.08 70.90 -7.58
C CYS A 34 48.20 69.38 -7.56
N VAL A 35 49.42 68.83 -7.43
CA VAL A 35 49.63 67.38 -7.32
C VAL A 35 49.08 66.85 -6.00
N GLU A 36 49.30 67.55 -4.88
CA GLU A 36 48.72 67.17 -3.59
C GLU A 36 47.19 67.32 -3.57
N LEU A 37 46.64 68.34 -4.24
CA LEU A 37 45.19 68.49 -4.40
C LEU A 37 44.59 67.35 -5.24
N LEU A 38 45.26 66.91 -6.31
CA LEU A 38 44.80 65.81 -7.14
C LEU A 38 44.92 64.45 -6.41
N LYS A 39 45.99 64.25 -5.64
CA LYS A 39 46.13 63.08 -4.75
C LYS A 39 45.03 63.04 -3.68
N THR A 40 44.74 64.16 -3.03
CA THR A 40 43.68 64.22 -2.01
C THR A 40 42.29 64.05 -2.63
N ALA A 41 42.02 64.63 -3.80
CA ALA A 41 40.76 64.42 -4.52
C ALA A 41 40.57 62.97 -4.97
N THR A 42 41.62 62.32 -5.50
CA THR A 42 41.56 60.91 -5.88
C THR A 42 41.37 60.00 -4.65
N LEU A 43 42.04 60.29 -3.54
CA LEU A 43 41.86 59.57 -2.28
C LEU A 43 40.44 59.73 -1.74
N LEU A 44 39.89 60.95 -1.74
CA LEU A 44 38.51 61.20 -1.32
C LEU A 44 37.50 60.46 -2.21
N ARG A 45 37.71 60.45 -3.53
CA ARG A 45 36.85 59.70 -4.47
C ARG A 45 36.89 58.21 -4.18
N VAL A 46 38.08 57.63 -3.96
CA VAL A 46 38.23 56.22 -3.58
C VAL A 46 37.52 55.92 -2.26
N GLN A 47 37.61 56.82 -1.27
CA GLN A 47 36.92 56.65 0.01
C GLN A 47 35.39 56.71 -0.14
N LEU A 48 34.86 57.66 -0.92
CA LEU A 48 33.42 57.76 -1.18
C LEU A 48 32.89 56.53 -1.94
N TRP A 49 33.68 56.02 -2.89
CA TRP A 49 33.30 54.81 -3.61
C TRP A 49 33.30 53.58 -2.70
N ARG A 50 34.32 53.47 -1.84
CA ARG A 50 34.41 52.41 -0.83
C ARG A 50 33.26 52.45 0.19
N THR A 51 32.85 53.63 0.66
CA THR A 51 31.70 53.75 1.58
C THR A 51 30.38 53.41 0.89
N ALA A 52 30.20 53.80 -0.37
CA ALA A 52 29.04 53.40 -1.16
C ALA A 52 28.97 51.87 -1.33
N ALA A 53 30.11 51.23 -1.63
CA ALA A 53 30.20 49.78 -1.76
C ALA A 53 29.87 49.03 -0.47
N LEU A 54 30.37 49.51 0.67
CA LEU A 54 30.03 48.94 1.99
C LEU A 54 28.53 49.01 2.26
N LYS A 55 27.91 50.17 2.01
CA LYS A 55 26.46 50.35 2.19
C LYS A 55 25.65 49.44 1.27
N MET A 56 26.10 49.23 0.03
CA MET A 56 25.45 48.33 -0.91
C MET A 56 25.56 46.86 -0.47
N LEU A 57 26.72 46.44 0.07
CA LEU A 57 26.90 45.11 0.65
C LEU A 57 26.01 44.89 1.88
N GLU A 58 25.91 45.88 2.77
CA GLU A 58 25.02 45.83 3.94
C GLU A 58 23.56 45.65 3.50
N GLN A 59 23.08 46.47 2.56
CA GLN A 59 21.72 46.36 2.02
C GLN A 59 21.47 45.02 1.32
N ALA A 60 22.42 44.53 0.52
CA ALA A 60 22.28 43.25 -0.16
C ALA A 60 22.26 42.07 0.82
N THR A 61 23.07 42.14 1.89
CA THR A 61 23.10 41.14 2.96
C THR A 61 21.79 41.13 3.76
N GLU A 62 21.19 42.30 3.99
CA GLU A 62 19.89 42.43 4.63
C GLU A 62 18.76 41.87 3.75
N GLN A 63 18.77 42.17 2.45
CA GLN A 63 17.78 41.70 1.50
C GLN A 63 17.89 40.19 1.20
N ARG A 64 19.08 39.59 1.40
CA ARG A 64 19.39 38.18 1.09
C ARG A 64 19.01 37.76 -0.34
N SER A 65 19.04 38.70 -1.27
CA SER A 65 18.79 38.41 -2.67
C SER A 65 20.10 38.01 -3.35
N ILE A 66 20.12 36.82 -3.97
CA ILE A 66 21.30 36.30 -4.69
C ILE A 66 21.81 37.33 -5.72
N GLY A 67 20.91 37.88 -6.55
CA GLY A 67 21.29 38.86 -7.56
C GLY A 67 21.78 40.19 -6.98
N ALA A 68 21.22 40.64 -5.85
CA ALA A 68 21.68 41.85 -5.18
C ALA A 68 23.06 41.65 -4.54
N LEU A 69 23.30 40.48 -3.94
CA LEU A 69 24.58 40.11 -3.34
C LEU A 69 25.68 39.98 -4.39
N GLU A 70 25.41 39.33 -5.52
CA GLU A 70 26.36 39.23 -6.63
C GLU A 70 26.73 40.60 -7.18
N ALA A 71 25.73 41.46 -7.43
CA ALA A 71 25.96 42.84 -7.90
C ALA A 71 26.77 43.66 -6.88
N ALA A 72 26.45 43.56 -5.59
CA ALA A 72 27.14 44.29 -4.52
C ALA A 72 28.59 43.81 -4.34
N LEU A 73 28.86 42.50 -4.46
CA LEU A 73 30.21 41.93 -4.39
C LEU A 73 31.08 42.34 -5.58
N ILE A 74 30.51 42.38 -6.78
CA ILE A 74 31.20 42.90 -7.98
C ILE A 74 31.56 44.37 -7.76
N TYR A 75 30.59 45.21 -7.38
CA TYR A 75 30.81 46.64 -7.12
C TYR A 75 31.83 46.90 -6.01
N ALA A 76 31.82 46.07 -4.95
CA ALA A 76 32.80 46.14 -3.88
C ALA A 76 34.22 45.76 -4.33
N THR A 77 34.33 44.76 -5.21
CA THR A 77 35.62 44.36 -5.79
C THR A 77 36.19 45.49 -6.64
N ASP A 78 35.35 46.15 -7.45
CA ASP A 78 35.76 47.31 -8.26
C ASP A 78 36.19 48.51 -7.39
N ALA A 79 35.54 48.71 -6.24
CA ALA A 79 35.92 49.71 -5.25
C ALA A 79 37.17 49.33 -4.41
N GLY A 80 37.81 48.20 -4.70
CA GLY A 80 39.04 47.74 -4.04
C GLY A 80 38.84 47.13 -2.65
N LEU A 81 37.63 46.69 -2.31
CA LEU A 81 37.42 45.84 -1.13
C LEU A 81 37.90 44.42 -1.43
N THR A 82 38.38 43.73 -0.40
CA THR A 82 38.89 42.36 -0.52
C THR A 82 38.16 41.42 0.46
N ALA A 83 38.46 40.12 0.36
CA ALA A 83 37.94 39.12 1.30
C ALA A 83 38.46 39.29 2.75
N LYS A 84 39.43 40.18 2.99
CA LYS A 84 39.92 40.49 4.35
C LYS A 84 38.95 41.38 5.12
N GLU A 85 38.13 42.15 4.41
CA GLU A 85 37.10 42.99 5.00
C GLU A 85 35.93 42.13 5.51
N ALA A 86 35.57 42.31 6.79
CA ALA A 86 34.56 41.49 7.45
C ALA A 86 33.19 41.51 6.75
N ILE A 87 32.76 42.67 6.25
CA ILE A 87 31.48 42.83 5.54
C ILE A 87 31.50 42.10 4.19
N PHE A 88 32.64 42.11 3.48
CA PHE A 88 32.78 41.37 2.23
C PHE A 88 32.70 39.86 2.47
N ALA A 89 33.44 39.36 3.47
CA ALA A 89 33.42 37.94 3.84
C ALA A 89 32.02 37.50 4.31
N LEU A 90 31.30 38.35 5.04
CA LEU A 90 29.92 38.10 5.46
C LEU A 90 28.98 38.01 4.26
N ALA A 91 29.02 38.99 3.34
CA ALA A 91 28.19 39.01 2.15
C ALA A 91 28.45 37.79 1.23
N GLN A 92 29.73 37.41 1.06
CA GLN A 92 30.09 36.20 0.32
C GLN A 92 29.53 34.94 0.96
N LYS A 93 29.67 34.80 2.28
CA LYS A 93 29.08 33.68 3.02
C LYS A 93 27.56 33.63 2.88
N THR A 94 26.88 34.78 3.00
CA THR A 94 25.42 34.86 2.81
C THR A 94 25.01 34.49 1.38
N LEU A 95 25.79 34.89 0.37
CA LEU A 95 25.54 34.49 -1.02
C LEU A 95 25.64 32.96 -1.19
N ASP A 96 26.66 32.34 -0.63
CA ASP A 96 26.86 30.89 -0.72
C ASP A 96 25.73 30.13 -0.01
N GLU A 97 25.30 30.60 1.17
CA GLU A 97 24.15 30.07 1.90
C GLU A 97 22.85 30.18 1.09
N GLU A 98 22.56 31.34 0.48
CA GLU A 98 21.34 31.53 -0.31
C GLU A 98 21.35 30.73 -1.63
N LYS A 99 22.53 30.56 -2.27
CA LYS A 99 22.68 29.65 -3.42
C LYS A 99 22.38 28.21 -3.03
N GLN A 100 22.91 27.75 -1.91
CA GLN A 100 22.63 26.41 -1.40
C GLN A 100 21.14 26.22 -1.07
N ARG A 101 20.49 27.24 -0.48
CA ARG A 101 19.04 27.26 -0.25
C ARG A 101 18.26 27.12 -1.55
N GLN A 102 18.66 27.83 -2.62
CA GLN A 102 18.00 27.74 -3.93
C GLN A 102 18.13 26.34 -4.55
N ILE A 103 19.32 25.73 -4.45
CA ILE A 103 19.57 24.36 -4.95
C ILE A 103 18.66 23.36 -4.22
N ILE A 104 18.62 23.41 -2.89
CA ILE A 104 17.78 22.50 -2.08
C ILE A 104 16.30 22.69 -2.42
N ARG A 105 15.83 23.94 -2.58
CA ARG A 105 14.45 24.21 -3.02
C ARG A 105 14.15 23.60 -4.40
N ALA A 106 15.09 23.67 -5.33
CA ALA A 106 14.94 23.04 -6.64
C ALA A 106 14.89 21.50 -6.52
N GLN A 107 15.78 20.90 -5.73
CA GLN A 107 15.80 19.46 -5.47
C GLN A 107 14.49 18.96 -4.85
N ILE A 108 13.94 19.69 -3.87
CA ILE A 108 12.63 19.37 -3.26
C ILE A 108 11.54 19.36 -4.31
N ARG A 109 11.45 20.40 -5.16
CA ARG A 109 10.43 20.48 -6.22
C ARG A 109 10.57 19.33 -7.23
N THR A 110 11.78 19.02 -7.65
CA THR A 110 12.05 17.91 -8.55
C THR A 110 11.66 16.57 -7.90
N ALA A 111 12.01 16.35 -6.63
CA ALA A 111 11.68 15.12 -5.91
C ALA A 111 10.16 14.94 -5.70
N ILE A 112 9.41 16.03 -5.46
CA ILE A 112 7.93 16.01 -5.42
C ILE A 112 7.36 15.65 -6.79
N ALA A 113 7.84 16.30 -7.85
CA ALA A 113 7.36 16.07 -9.22
C ALA A 113 7.61 14.62 -9.69
N ASP A 114 8.79 14.09 -9.40
CA ASP A 114 9.20 12.73 -9.76
C ASP A 114 8.61 11.66 -8.82
N LYS A 115 7.92 12.08 -7.77
CA LYS A 115 7.40 11.21 -6.68
C LYS A 115 8.48 10.31 -6.07
N ASN A 116 9.72 10.81 -5.96
CA ASN A 116 10.84 10.06 -5.43
C ASN A 116 11.02 10.34 -3.93
N LEU A 117 10.46 9.46 -3.10
CA LEU A 117 10.54 9.57 -1.64
C LEU A 117 11.99 9.61 -1.11
N GLY A 118 12.91 8.84 -1.70
CA GLY A 118 14.31 8.81 -1.25
C GLY A 118 14.97 10.18 -1.44
N SER A 119 14.88 10.73 -2.65
CA SER A 119 15.42 12.06 -2.97
C SER A 119 14.75 13.16 -2.15
N LEU A 120 13.44 13.06 -1.89
CA LEU A 120 12.70 14.03 -1.09
C LEU A 120 13.17 14.06 0.36
N LEU A 121 13.36 12.89 0.99
CA LEU A 121 13.86 12.79 2.36
C LEU A 121 15.29 13.34 2.48
N THR A 122 16.18 13.01 1.53
CA THR A 122 17.54 13.57 1.50
C THR A 122 17.52 15.10 1.39
N ALA A 123 16.71 15.67 0.50
CA ALA A 123 16.60 17.11 0.33
C ALA A 123 15.99 17.79 1.58
N LEU A 124 15.05 17.15 2.27
CA LEU A 124 14.49 17.63 3.54
C LEU A 124 15.51 17.60 4.69
N ASP A 125 16.35 16.57 4.78
CA ASP A 125 17.42 16.50 5.77
C ASP A 125 18.50 17.57 5.50
N GLU A 126 18.88 17.77 4.24
CA GLU A 126 19.77 18.86 3.84
C GLU A 126 19.17 20.23 4.18
N ALA A 127 17.88 20.45 3.88
CA ALA A 127 17.15 21.66 4.25
C ALA A 127 17.15 21.90 5.78
N LYS A 128 17.01 20.84 6.58
CA LYS A 128 17.09 20.92 8.04
C LYS A 128 18.49 21.29 8.52
N ASN A 129 19.53 20.73 7.91
CA ASN A 129 20.93 21.03 8.25
C ASN A 129 21.31 22.48 7.99
N ILE A 130 20.78 23.09 6.92
CA ILE A 130 21.01 24.51 6.61
C ILE A 130 20.03 25.46 7.32
N GLN A 131 19.24 24.94 8.28
CA GLN A 131 18.21 25.69 9.00
C GLN A 131 17.29 26.46 8.05
N LEU A 132 16.85 25.80 6.98
CA LEU A 132 15.77 26.27 6.11
C LEU A 132 14.42 26.15 6.86
N THR A 133 14.35 26.76 8.04
CA THR A 133 13.20 26.76 8.94
C THR A 133 12.20 27.85 8.58
N ASP A 134 12.42 28.57 7.47
CA ASP A 134 11.43 29.52 6.99
C ASP A 134 10.08 28.79 6.88
N PRO A 135 8.98 29.39 7.36
CA PRO A 135 7.62 28.90 7.17
C PRO A 135 7.19 29.05 5.70
N ASN A 136 8.04 28.64 4.77
CA ASN A 136 7.74 28.59 3.36
C ASN A 136 6.78 27.44 3.13
N GLU A 137 5.70 27.75 2.42
CA GLU A 137 4.69 26.78 1.99
C GLU A 137 5.32 25.53 1.34
N LEU A 138 6.45 25.70 0.65
CA LEU A 138 7.21 24.62 0.02
C LEU A 138 7.72 23.56 1.02
N PHE A 139 8.21 23.95 2.20
CA PHE A 139 8.70 22.96 3.18
C PHE A 139 7.54 22.17 3.78
N ARG A 140 6.43 22.87 4.10
CA ARG A 140 5.20 22.22 4.54
C ARG A 140 4.68 21.25 3.48
N GLU A 141 4.55 21.71 2.24
CA GLU A 141 4.14 20.88 1.10
C GLU A 141 5.06 19.66 0.92
N ALA A 142 6.37 19.84 1.02
CA ALA A 142 7.34 18.75 0.93
C ALA A 142 7.19 17.74 2.07
N THR A 143 6.98 18.19 3.31
CA THR A 143 6.76 17.29 4.45
C THR A 143 5.44 16.52 4.33
N GLU A 144 4.38 17.19 3.86
CA GLU A 144 3.08 16.56 3.59
C GLU A 144 3.21 15.53 2.46
N ALA A 145 3.89 15.88 1.36
CA ALA A 145 4.17 14.98 0.26
C ALA A 145 5.00 13.75 0.70
N ALA A 146 6.04 13.95 1.52
CA ALA A 146 6.84 12.86 2.05
C ALA A 146 6.02 11.92 2.96
N ALA A 147 5.13 12.49 3.79
CA ALA A 147 4.23 11.72 4.64
C ALA A 147 3.25 10.89 3.80
N VAL A 148 2.67 11.47 2.75
CA VAL A 148 1.77 10.77 1.80
C VAL A 148 2.52 9.65 1.09
N MET A 149 3.69 9.93 0.49
CA MET A 149 4.48 8.91 -0.22
C MET A 149 4.92 7.77 0.71
N THR A 150 5.28 8.08 1.96
CA THR A 150 5.63 7.06 2.95
C THR A 150 4.42 6.20 3.31
N ALA A 151 3.26 6.83 3.48
CA ALA A 151 2.00 6.14 3.75
C ALA A 151 1.59 5.23 2.58
N GLU A 152 1.65 5.72 1.34
CA GLU A 152 1.35 4.94 0.14
C GLU A 152 2.30 3.75 -0.01
N ARG A 153 3.59 3.94 0.26
CA ARG A 153 4.58 2.86 0.22
C ARG A 153 4.28 1.78 1.25
N LYS A 154 3.91 2.15 2.49
CA LYS A 154 3.51 1.20 3.54
C LYS A 154 2.28 0.38 3.16
N VAL A 155 1.25 1.03 2.61
CA VAL A 155 0.05 0.32 2.14
C VAL A 155 0.38 -0.58 0.95
N SER A 156 1.20 -0.12 0.01
CA SER A 156 1.62 -0.91 -1.15
C SER A 156 2.40 -2.16 -0.73
N SER A 157 3.37 -2.03 0.18
CA SER A 157 4.11 -3.18 0.69
C SER A 157 3.21 -4.17 1.44
N ALA A 158 2.19 -3.68 2.17
CA ALA A 158 1.24 -4.55 2.85
C ALA A 158 0.26 -5.25 1.90
N ILE A 159 -0.07 -4.64 0.76
CA ILE A 159 -0.82 -5.31 -0.32
C ILE A 159 0.04 -6.40 -0.96
N GLU A 160 1.32 -6.12 -1.20
CA GLU A 160 2.28 -7.07 -1.80
C GLU A 160 2.60 -8.25 -0.88
N SER A 161 2.70 -8.03 0.43
CA SER A 161 2.90 -9.10 1.41
C SER A 161 1.69 -10.03 1.53
N LYS A 162 0.52 -9.60 1.01
CA LYS A 162 -0.77 -10.29 1.11
C LYS A 162 -1.20 -10.57 2.55
N SER A 163 -0.56 -9.96 3.54
CA SER A 163 -0.93 -10.10 4.95
C SER A 163 -2.08 -9.17 5.28
N LEU A 164 -3.26 -9.73 5.62
CA LEU A 164 -4.42 -8.94 6.01
C LEU A 164 -4.14 -8.08 7.25
N PHE A 165 -3.35 -8.63 8.18
CA PHE A 165 -2.98 -7.94 9.41
C PHE A 165 -2.11 -6.71 9.11
N GLU A 166 -1.04 -6.88 8.33
CA GLU A 166 -0.17 -5.76 7.92
C GLU A 166 -0.97 -4.70 7.15
N LEU A 167 -1.90 -5.12 6.28
CA LEU A 167 -2.76 -4.20 5.53
C LEU A 167 -3.69 -3.40 6.45
N LYS A 168 -4.37 -4.06 7.40
CA LYS A 168 -5.23 -3.40 8.40
C LYS A 168 -4.42 -2.38 9.23
N THR A 169 -3.23 -2.76 9.68
CA THR A 169 -2.34 -1.86 10.44
C THR A 169 -1.83 -0.70 9.59
N ALA A 170 -1.44 -0.95 8.34
CA ALA A 170 -0.98 0.08 7.42
C ALA A 170 -2.09 1.10 7.14
N ILE A 171 -3.30 0.66 6.81
CA ILE A 171 -4.45 1.54 6.55
C ILE A 171 -4.81 2.35 7.80
N THR A 172 -4.92 1.70 8.97
CA THR A 172 -5.26 2.40 10.22
C THR A 172 -4.24 3.46 10.60
N SER A 173 -2.94 3.15 10.46
CA SER A 173 -1.85 4.11 10.78
C SER A 173 -1.73 5.26 9.78
N THR A 174 -2.27 5.12 8.57
CA THR A 174 -2.15 6.10 7.48
C THR A 174 -3.47 6.78 7.10
N ALA A 175 -4.58 6.40 7.73
CA ALA A 175 -5.92 6.87 7.39
C ALA A 175 -6.06 8.39 7.41
N THR A 176 -5.46 9.07 8.39
CA THR A 176 -5.52 10.55 8.50
C THR A 176 -4.81 11.27 7.35
N ILE A 177 -3.76 10.66 6.79
CA ILE A 177 -2.93 11.24 5.72
C ILE A 177 -3.51 10.89 4.34
N LEU A 178 -3.99 9.66 4.16
CA LEU A 178 -4.43 9.17 2.84
C LEU A 178 -5.91 9.44 2.54
N SER A 179 -6.77 9.56 3.56
CA SER A 179 -8.18 9.90 3.35
C SER A 179 -8.38 11.31 2.81
N THR A 180 -7.55 12.26 3.24
CA THR A 180 -7.59 13.66 2.79
C THR A 180 -7.12 13.82 1.35
N THR A 181 -6.23 12.94 0.89
CA THR A 181 -5.63 12.98 -0.45
C THR A 181 -6.33 12.09 -1.49
N GLN A 182 -7.39 11.36 -1.10
CA GLN A 182 -8.11 10.42 -1.95
C GLN A 182 -7.20 9.43 -2.70
N SER A 183 -6.15 8.94 -2.03
CA SER A 183 -5.18 8.03 -2.66
C SER A 183 -5.87 6.76 -3.19
N SER A 184 -5.64 6.44 -4.47
CA SER A 184 -6.18 5.22 -5.11
C SER A 184 -5.67 3.92 -4.46
N ILE A 185 -4.48 3.97 -3.84
CA ILE A 185 -3.90 2.82 -3.13
C ILE A 185 -4.68 2.57 -1.83
N TYR A 186 -5.06 3.64 -1.14
CA TYR A 186 -5.87 3.56 0.08
C TYR A 186 -7.25 2.95 -0.20
N THR A 187 -7.96 3.43 -1.22
CA THR A 187 -9.28 2.90 -1.60
C THR A 187 -9.21 1.44 -2.05
N ARG A 188 -8.13 1.05 -2.75
CA ARG A 188 -7.86 -0.35 -3.09
C ARG A 188 -7.65 -1.20 -1.84
N GLY A 189 -6.87 -0.72 -0.89
CA GLY A 189 -6.63 -1.41 0.39
C GLY A 189 -7.93 -1.61 1.19
N GLU A 190 -8.76 -0.58 1.32
CA GLU A 190 -10.06 -0.68 1.99
C GLU A 190 -11.00 -1.68 1.29
N LYS A 191 -11.01 -1.68 -0.05
CA LYS A 191 -11.81 -2.63 -0.83
C LYS A 191 -11.38 -4.07 -0.54
N ILE A 192 -10.07 -4.35 -0.50
CA ILE A 192 -9.55 -5.69 -0.16
C ILE A 192 -10.02 -6.10 1.24
N ILE A 193 -9.87 -5.23 2.24
CA ILE A 193 -10.32 -5.53 3.61
C ILE A 193 -11.82 -5.82 3.64
N SER A 194 -12.64 -4.97 3.02
CA SER A 194 -14.10 -5.12 3.01
C SER A 194 -14.54 -6.43 2.34
N GLU A 195 -13.84 -6.85 1.28
CA GLU A 195 -14.15 -8.08 0.56
C GLU A 195 -13.74 -9.32 1.36
N VAL A 196 -12.61 -9.26 2.07
CA VAL A 196 -12.21 -10.32 3.00
C VAL A 196 -13.22 -10.46 4.14
N ASP A 197 -13.61 -9.36 4.77
CA ASP A 197 -14.60 -9.37 5.86
C ASP A 197 -15.96 -9.90 5.36
N ARG A 198 -16.37 -9.56 4.13
CA ARG A 198 -17.57 -10.11 3.47
C ARG A 198 -17.48 -11.63 3.30
N ILE A 199 -16.36 -12.16 2.82
CA ILE A 199 -16.18 -13.60 2.61
C ILE A 199 -16.12 -14.36 3.94
N VAL A 200 -15.44 -13.82 4.96
CA VAL A 200 -15.42 -14.41 6.30
C VAL A 200 -16.84 -14.52 6.85
N LYS A 201 -17.66 -13.48 6.67
CA LYS A 201 -19.08 -13.51 7.06
C LYS A 201 -19.85 -14.62 6.31
N LEU A 202 -19.70 -14.72 5.00
CA LEU A 202 -20.33 -15.78 4.20
C LEU A 202 -19.89 -17.19 4.62
N LEU A 203 -18.61 -17.38 4.94
CA LEU A 203 -18.10 -18.65 5.44
C LEU A 203 -18.74 -19.01 6.78
N ARG A 204 -18.82 -18.07 7.73
CA ARG A 204 -19.46 -18.29 9.03
C ARG A 204 -20.95 -18.64 8.90
N GLU A 205 -21.67 -17.93 8.04
CA GLU A 205 -23.08 -18.24 7.74
C GLU A 205 -23.24 -19.62 7.10
N ALA A 206 -22.39 -19.98 6.13
CA ALA A 206 -22.42 -21.29 5.47
C ALA A 206 -22.06 -22.44 6.42
N ILE A 207 -21.11 -22.23 7.34
CA ILE A 207 -20.75 -23.15 8.41
C ILE A 207 -21.94 -23.37 9.34
N THR A 208 -22.60 -22.29 9.76
CA THR A 208 -23.73 -22.33 10.71
C THR A 208 -24.95 -23.04 10.10
N GLN A 209 -25.17 -22.87 8.81
CA GLN A 209 -26.25 -23.52 8.06
C GLN A 209 -25.90 -24.95 7.61
N GLU A 210 -24.64 -25.38 7.77
CA GLU A 210 -24.10 -26.64 7.25
C GLU A 210 -24.47 -26.88 5.75
N SER A 211 -24.53 -25.81 4.96
CA SER A 211 -24.95 -25.87 3.56
C SER A 211 -23.77 -26.12 2.63
N MET A 212 -23.72 -27.31 2.02
CA MET A 212 -22.64 -27.71 1.11
C MET A 212 -22.46 -26.76 -0.08
N ILE A 213 -23.56 -26.27 -0.66
CA ILE A 213 -23.54 -25.37 -1.82
C ILE A 213 -22.94 -24.01 -1.41
N ASN A 214 -23.39 -23.48 -0.26
CA ASN A 214 -22.91 -22.20 0.24
C ASN A 214 -21.42 -22.28 0.64
N LEU A 215 -21.00 -23.38 1.27
CA LEU A 215 -19.60 -23.63 1.62
C LEU A 215 -18.70 -23.67 0.39
N LYS A 216 -19.09 -24.40 -0.67
CA LYS A 216 -18.33 -24.46 -1.94
C LYS A 216 -18.19 -23.08 -2.58
N SER A 217 -19.27 -22.28 -2.60
CA SER A 217 -19.27 -20.93 -3.16
C SER A 217 -18.43 -19.95 -2.34
N ALA A 218 -18.50 -20.01 -1.02
CA ALA A 218 -17.71 -19.14 -0.14
C ALA A 218 -16.22 -19.50 -0.18
N LEU A 219 -15.88 -20.79 -0.23
CA LEU A 219 -14.50 -21.26 -0.36
C LEU A 219 -13.89 -20.90 -1.72
N SER A 220 -14.65 -20.96 -2.81
CA SER A 220 -14.14 -20.55 -4.13
C SER A 220 -13.87 -19.05 -4.18
N GLN A 221 -14.72 -18.23 -3.56
CA GLN A 221 -14.47 -16.79 -3.41
C GLN A 221 -13.23 -16.50 -2.57
N ALA A 222 -13.05 -17.22 -1.45
CA ALA A 222 -11.86 -17.08 -0.60
C ALA A 222 -10.56 -17.42 -1.36
N LEU A 223 -10.58 -18.46 -2.20
CA LEU A 223 -9.43 -18.89 -2.99
C LEU A 223 -8.98 -17.83 -4.02
N VAL A 224 -9.91 -17.03 -4.55
CA VAL A 224 -9.60 -15.98 -5.53
C VAL A 224 -8.82 -14.82 -4.90
N LEU A 225 -9.02 -14.54 -3.61
CA LEU A 225 -8.37 -13.40 -2.95
C LEU A 225 -6.88 -13.63 -2.65
N ASP A 226 -6.45 -14.88 -2.48
CA ASP A 226 -5.04 -15.25 -2.19
C ASP A 226 -4.41 -14.36 -1.09
N VAL A 227 -5.16 -14.13 -0.01
CA VAL A 227 -4.73 -13.32 1.15
C VAL A 227 -4.24 -14.26 2.25
N GLN A 228 -3.06 -13.97 2.78
CA GLN A 228 -2.53 -14.63 3.97
C GLN A 228 -3.11 -13.94 5.21
N ASP A 229 -3.74 -14.72 6.07
CA ASP A 229 -4.29 -14.22 7.32
C ASP A 229 -3.72 -15.03 8.48
N ASP A 230 -2.78 -14.41 9.20
CA ASP A 230 -2.16 -14.98 10.40
C ASP A 230 -3.03 -14.79 11.66
N HIS A 231 -4.20 -14.15 11.53
CA HIS A 231 -5.10 -13.94 12.66
C HIS A 231 -5.83 -15.25 13.02
N PRO A 232 -5.89 -15.63 14.32
CA PRO A 232 -6.53 -16.88 14.74
C PRO A 232 -8.04 -16.94 14.46
N GLU A 233 -8.70 -15.78 14.32
CA GLU A 233 -10.12 -15.69 13.93
C GLU A 233 -10.33 -15.32 12.46
N GLY A 234 -9.24 -15.38 11.69
CA GLY A 234 -9.13 -14.88 10.34
C GLY A 234 -9.74 -15.76 9.25
N LEU A 235 -9.46 -15.37 8.00
CA LEU A 235 -9.85 -16.09 6.80
C LEU A 235 -9.23 -17.49 6.75
N SER A 236 -8.00 -17.68 7.22
CA SER A 236 -7.29 -18.97 7.23
C SER A 236 -7.97 -20.01 8.13
N THR A 237 -8.34 -19.65 9.34
CA THR A 237 -9.04 -20.55 10.27
C THR A 237 -10.47 -20.82 9.82
N SER A 238 -11.17 -19.80 9.32
CA SER A 238 -12.52 -19.94 8.77
C SER A 238 -12.54 -20.85 7.52
N THR A 239 -11.53 -20.75 6.65
CA THR A 239 -11.42 -21.61 5.46
C THR A 239 -11.04 -23.04 5.82
N SER A 240 -10.11 -23.27 6.76
CA SER A 240 -9.80 -24.61 7.26
C SER A 240 -11.02 -25.29 7.86
N LEU A 241 -11.75 -24.60 8.74
CA LEU A 241 -12.97 -25.12 9.36
C LEU A 241 -14.05 -25.43 8.31
N ALA A 242 -14.26 -24.52 7.35
CA ALA A 242 -15.21 -24.72 6.25
C ALA A 242 -14.82 -25.92 5.37
N GLN A 243 -13.53 -26.17 5.12
CA GLN A 243 -13.05 -27.32 4.37
C GLN A 243 -13.31 -28.64 5.11
N ASP A 244 -13.09 -28.68 6.43
CA ASP A 244 -13.33 -29.87 7.23
C ASP A 244 -14.83 -30.22 7.30
N ILE A 245 -15.68 -29.21 7.48
CA ILE A 245 -17.14 -29.38 7.43
C ILE A 245 -17.57 -29.82 6.02
N LEU A 246 -17.01 -29.23 4.97
CA LEU A 246 -17.33 -29.61 3.60
C LEU A 246 -16.96 -31.07 3.31
N LYS A 247 -15.79 -31.54 3.76
CA LYS A 247 -15.38 -32.96 3.65
C LYS A 247 -16.34 -33.87 4.41
N ARG A 248 -16.74 -33.49 5.63
CA ARG A 248 -17.73 -34.24 6.42
C ARG A 248 -19.06 -34.36 5.68
N LEU A 249 -19.61 -33.25 5.19
CA LEU A 249 -20.88 -33.24 4.46
C LEU A 249 -20.82 -34.02 3.14
N GLN A 250 -19.69 -33.99 2.44
CA GLN A 250 -19.48 -34.80 1.23
C GLN A 250 -19.48 -36.30 1.55
N LEU A 251 -18.76 -36.69 2.60
CA LEU A 251 -18.74 -38.07 3.07
C LEU A 251 -20.13 -38.54 3.51
N GLU A 252 -20.88 -37.70 4.23
CA GLU A 252 -22.27 -37.99 4.60
C GLU A 252 -23.16 -38.19 3.37
N ALA A 253 -23.01 -37.34 2.34
CA ALA A 253 -23.77 -37.46 1.10
C ALA A 253 -23.43 -38.76 0.33
N GLU A 254 -22.14 -39.12 0.24
CA GLU A 254 -21.69 -40.37 -0.38
C GLU A 254 -22.22 -41.59 0.35
N ILE A 255 -22.19 -41.59 1.69
CA ILE A 255 -22.71 -42.70 2.49
C ILE A 255 -24.24 -42.79 2.34
N ARG A 256 -24.96 -41.66 2.32
CA ARG A 256 -26.41 -41.66 2.03
C ARG A 256 -26.72 -42.21 0.64
N GLU A 257 -25.92 -41.88 -0.36
CA GLU A 257 -26.08 -42.43 -1.71
C GLU A 257 -25.79 -43.94 -1.74
N LYS A 258 -24.73 -44.41 -1.07
CA LYS A 258 -24.44 -45.84 -0.92
C LYS A 258 -25.57 -46.58 -0.20
N LEU A 259 -26.10 -46.01 0.87
CA LEU A 259 -27.26 -46.55 1.60
C LEU A 259 -28.50 -46.64 0.71
N LYS A 260 -28.78 -45.60 -0.08
CA LYS A 260 -29.89 -45.60 -1.04
C LYS A 260 -29.72 -46.68 -2.10
N LYS A 261 -28.52 -46.85 -2.65
CA LYS A 261 -28.20 -47.90 -3.63
C LYS A 261 -28.34 -49.30 -3.02
N ALA A 262 -27.78 -49.52 -1.83
CA ALA A 262 -27.89 -50.80 -1.13
C ALA A 262 -29.35 -51.15 -0.82
N ALA A 263 -30.15 -50.16 -0.41
CA ALA A 263 -31.59 -50.33 -0.17
C ALA A 263 -32.36 -50.68 -1.44
N SER A 264 -31.94 -50.19 -2.62
CA SER A 264 -32.55 -50.53 -3.91
C SER A 264 -32.12 -51.87 -4.49
N CYS A 265 -30.94 -52.38 -4.12
CA CYS A 265 -30.41 -53.64 -4.67
C CYS A 265 -30.88 -54.89 -3.92
N GLU A 266 -31.72 -54.74 -2.88
CA GLU A 266 -32.20 -55.82 -1.99
C GLU A 266 -31.07 -56.72 -1.43
N ASP A 267 -29.81 -56.27 -1.45
CA ASP A 267 -28.66 -57.03 -0.96
C ASP A 267 -28.38 -56.70 0.52
N ILE A 268 -28.67 -57.67 1.38
CA ILE A 268 -28.52 -57.59 2.84
C ILE A 268 -27.07 -57.32 3.26
N GLU A 269 -26.07 -57.89 2.57
CA GLU A 269 -24.66 -57.67 2.92
C GLU A 269 -24.24 -56.23 2.56
N SER A 270 -24.57 -55.76 1.35
CA SER A 270 -24.35 -54.36 0.97
C SER A 270 -25.04 -53.36 1.91
N LEU A 271 -26.26 -53.66 2.37
CA LEU A 271 -27.00 -52.81 3.31
C LEU A 271 -26.35 -52.79 4.69
N ARG A 272 -25.87 -53.94 5.18
CA ARG A 272 -25.13 -54.04 6.45
C ARG A 272 -23.83 -53.25 6.41
N ASP A 273 -23.05 -53.40 5.33
CA ASP A 273 -21.78 -52.70 5.16
C ASP A 273 -21.98 -51.18 5.09
N ALA A 274 -23.02 -50.73 4.38
CA ALA A 274 -23.35 -49.32 4.28
C ALA A 274 -23.84 -48.73 5.61
N ILE A 275 -24.61 -49.49 6.42
CA ILE A 275 -25.00 -49.10 7.78
C ILE A 275 -23.78 -49.02 8.70
N GLN A 276 -22.88 -50.01 8.62
CA GLN A 276 -21.66 -50.01 9.41
C GLN A 276 -20.76 -48.80 9.06
N GLN A 277 -20.62 -48.47 7.77
CA GLN A 277 -19.93 -47.25 7.33
C GLN A 277 -20.59 -45.98 7.86
N ALA A 278 -21.93 -45.89 7.86
CA ALA A 278 -22.65 -44.76 8.41
C ALA A 278 -22.37 -44.59 9.91
N LYS A 279 -22.36 -45.69 10.65
CA LYS A 279 -22.07 -45.72 12.09
C LYS A 279 -20.63 -45.30 12.41
N THR A 280 -19.65 -45.81 11.66
CA THR A 280 -18.24 -45.42 11.86
C THR A 280 -17.97 -43.94 11.57
N ASN A 281 -18.78 -43.32 10.71
CA ASN A 281 -18.64 -41.92 10.33
C ASN A 281 -19.60 -40.98 11.08
N GLY A 282 -20.33 -41.48 12.10
CA GLY A 282 -21.16 -40.66 12.97
C GLY A 282 -22.40 -40.05 12.30
N ILE A 283 -22.95 -40.71 11.27
CA ILE A 283 -24.21 -40.27 10.65
C ILE A 283 -25.34 -40.37 11.68
N PRO A 284 -26.31 -39.41 11.69
CA PRO A 284 -27.38 -39.39 12.68
C PRO A 284 -28.12 -40.71 12.83
N ALA A 285 -28.33 -41.12 14.08
CA ALA A 285 -28.99 -42.36 14.48
C ALA A 285 -30.41 -42.52 13.90
N GLU A 286 -31.07 -41.42 13.55
CA GLU A 286 -32.40 -41.44 12.93
C GLU A 286 -32.38 -42.09 11.54
N THR A 287 -31.34 -41.80 10.73
CA THR A 287 -31.18 -42.46 9.42
C THR A 287 -30.79 -43.92 9.60
N GLU A 288 -29.92 -44.22 10.57
CA GLU A 288 -29.54 -45.58 10.94
C GLU A 288 -30.75 -46.42 11.36
N MET A 289 -31.63 -45.88 12.20
CA MET A 289 -32.82 -46.57 12.70
C MET A 289 -33.76 -46.99 11.58
N ILE A 290 -34.10 -46.08 10.65
CA ILE A 290 -34.97 -46.38 9.51
C ILE A 290 -34.39 -47.52 8.66
N LEU A 291 -33.07 -47.51 8.44
CA LEU A 291 -32.39 -48.51 7.62
C LEU A 291 -32.24 -49.85 8.33
N LEU A 292 -32.01 -49.86 9.64
CA LEU A 292 -32.02 -51.07 10.46
C LEU A 292 -33.40 -51.73 10.45
N THR A 293 -34.47 -50.95 10.56
CA THR A 293 -35.85 -51.46 10.44
C THR A 293 -36.06 -52.11 9.07
N ARG A 294 -35.64 -51.46 7.99
CA ARG A 294 -35.75 -52.04 6.63
C ARG A 294 -34.91 -53.32 6.48
N LEU A 295 -33.69 -53.35 7.02
CA LEU A 295 -32.84 -54.53 7.03
C LEU A 295 -33.49 -55.71 7.78
N GLU A 296 -34.14 -55.46 8.91
CA GLU A 296 -34.87 -56.48 9.67
C GLU A 296 -36.09 -57.02 8.91
N VAL A 297 -36.84 -56.15 8.25
CA VAL A 297 -37.96 -56.54 7.38
C VAL A 297 -37.46 -57.44 6.25
N GLU A 298 -36.39 -57.06 5.56
CA GLU A 298 -35.82 -57.87 4.47
C GLU A 298 -35.20 -59.19 4.95
N LYS A 299 -34.55 -59.22 6.12
CA LYS A 299 -34.08 -60.47 6.74
C LYS A 299 -35.24 -61.44 6.98
N ARG A 300 -36.34 -60.95 7.57
CA ARG A 300 -37.54 -61.77 7.81
C ARG A 300 -38.13 -62.29 6.51
N ARG A 301 -38.19 -61.44 5.47
CA ARG A 301 -38.64 -61.83 4.13
C ARG A 301 -37.79 -62.95 3.53
N ARG A 302 -36.45 -62.84 3.57
CA ARG A 302 -35.55 -63.90 3.09
C ARG A 302 -35.66 -65.19 3.91
N GLU A 303 -35.79 -65.09 5.24
CA GLU A 303 -36.00 -66.27 6.10
C GLU A 303 -37.31 -66.98 5.79
N GLN A 304 -38.39 -66.22 5.53
CA GLN A 304 -39.68 -66.76 5.10
C GLN A 304 -39.56 -67.42 3.71
N LEU A 305 -38.95 -66.76 2.73
CA LEU A 305 -38.71 -67.33 1.41
C LEU A 305 -37.87 -68.61 1.47
N ALA A 306 -36.83 -68.66 2.30
CA ALA A 306 -36.01 -69.85 2.48
C ALA A 306 -36.82 -71.02 3.08
N LYS A 307 -37.70 -70.75 4.06
CA LYS A 307 -38.62 -71.75 4.62
C LYS A 307 -39.60 -72.26 3.57
N ILE A 308 -40.23 -71.36 2.83
CA ILE A 308 -41.15 -71.70 1.72
C ILE A 308 -40.42 -72.56 0.69
N THR A 309 -39.22 -72.16 0.28
CA THR A 309 -38.41 -72.90 -0.70
C THR A 309 -38.07 -74.30 -0.18
N HIS A 310 -37.73 -74.43 1.11
CA HIS A 310 -37.45 -75.72 1.73
C HIS A 310 -38.70 -76.62 1.81
N GLU A 311 -39.86 -76.06 2.13
CA GLU A 311 -41.13 -76.80 2.15
C GLU A 311 -41.60 -77.21 0.76
N LEU A 312 -41.45 -76.32 -0.24
CA LEU A 312 -41.70 -76.64 -1.64
C LEU A 312 -40.76 -77.76 -2.13
N GLN A 313 -39.46 -77.68 -1.80
CA GLN A 313 -38.51 -78.74 -2.14
C GLN A 313 -38.92 -80.08 -1.51
N LYS A 314 -39.29 -80.08 -0.22
CA LYS A 314 -39.72 -81.28 0.50
C LYS A 314 -41.02 -81.88 -0.05
N GLY A 315 -41.97 -81.03 -0.48
CA GLY A 315 -43.19 -81.46 -1.16
C GLY A 315 -42.91 -82.07 -2.54
N ASN A 316 -41.99 -81.46 -3.28
CA ASN A 316 -41.53 -81.92 -4.59
C ASN A 316 -40.82 -83.28 -4.50
N ASP A 317 -39.91 -83.46 -3.54
CA ASP A 317 -39.21 -84.73 -3.32
C ASP A 317 -40.17 -85.89 -2.98
N LYS A 318 -41.34 -85.57 -2.43
CA LYS A 318 -42.42 -86.51 -2.12
C LYS A 318 -43.48 -86.65 -3.22
N ASN A 319 -43.39 -85.86 -4.30
CA ASN A 319 -44.45 -85.71 -5.31
C ASN A 319 -45.84 -85.40 -4.72
N ASP A 320 -45.88 -84.67 -3.59
CA ASP A 320 -47.13 -84.35 -2.90
C ASP A 320 -47.69 -83.01 -3.40
N VAL A 321 -48.53 -83.09 -4.42
CA VAL A 321 -49.16 -81.92 -5.06
C VAL A 321 -50.04 -81.14 -4.07
N ALA A 322 -50.70 -81.83 -3.13
CA ALA A 322 -51.55 -81.18 -2.14
C ALA A 322 -50.72 -80.35 -1.15
N ALA A 323 -49.55 -80.88 -0.73
CA ALA A 323 -48.61 -80.15 0.12
C ALA A 323 -48.05 -78.90 -0.60
N LEU A 324 -47.71 -79.01 -1.89
CA LEU A 324 -47.24 -77.87 -2.68
C LEU A 324 -48.30 -76.76 -2.80
N GLN A 325 -49.56 -77.13 -3.04
CA GLN A 325 -50.67 -76.17 -3.12
C GLN A 325 -50.96 -75.50 -1.77
N ALA A 326 -50.84 -76.23 -0.67
CA ALA A 326 -51.02 -75.67 0.67
C ALA A 326 -49.97 -74.58 0.98
N VAL A 327 -48.69 -74.85 0.70
CA VAL A 327 -47.59 -73.89 0.91
C VAL A 327 -47.78 -72.63 0.08
N LEU A 328 -48.18 -72.75 -1.20
CA LEU A 328 -48.44 -71.61 -2.06
C LEU A 328 -49.66 -70.79 -1.61
N LYS A 329 -50.71 -71.46 -1.11
CA LYS A 329 -51.93 -70.78 -0.63
C LYS A 329 -51.69 -70.04 0.69
N GLU A 330 -50.91 -70.63 1.58
CA GLU A 330 -50.59 -70.04 2.90
C GLU A 330 -49.63 -68.84 2.77
N ASN A 331 -48.79 -68.82 1.73
CA ASN A 331 -47.81 -67.77 1.51
C ASN A 331 -48.15 -66.84 0.34
N GLY A 332 -49.39 -66.88 -0.18
CA GLY A 332 -49.81 -66.06 -1.33
C GLY A 332 -49.62 -64.56 -1.10
N ASP A 333 -49.86 -64.09 0.12
CA ASP A 333 -49.80 -62.67 0.50
C ASP A 333 -48.38 -62.11 0.50
N LEU A 334 -47.35 -62.97 0.59
CA LEU A 334 -45.93 -62.58 0.52
C LEU A 334 -45.50 -62.15 -0.89
N PHE A 335 -46.29 -62.48 -1.90
CA PHE A 335 -46.01 -62.17 -3.31
C PHE A 335 -46.85 -61.01 -3.86
N THR A 336 -47.80 -60.47 -3.09
CA THR A 336 -48.74 -59.43 -3.59
C THR A 336 -48.41 -58.01 -3.14
N ASN A 337 -47.49 -57.81 -2.20
CA ASN A 337 -47.22 -56.50 -1.58
C ASN A 337 -46.00 -55.76 -2.19
N GLU A 338 -45.89 -55.72 -3.53
CA GLU A 338 -44.81 -54.96 -4.18
C GLU A 338 -45.00 -53.43 -4.14
N ASP A 339 -46.17 -52.92 -3.76
CA ASP A 339 -46.52 -51.49 -3.91
C ASP A 339 -46.50 -50.63 -2.61
N GLU A 340 -46.21 -51.18 -1.43
CA GLU A 340 -46.43 -50.46 -0.14
C GLU A 340 -45.21 -49.77 0.54
N PHE A 341 -43.99 -49.75 -0.05
CA PHE A 341 -42.79 -49.26 0.66
C PHE A 341 -41.97 -48.16 -0.03
#